data_AF-A0A9P4WPQ5-F1
#
_entry.id   AF-A0A9P4WPQ5-F1
#
_cell.length_a   1.000
_cell.length_b   1.000
_cell.length_c   1.000
_cell.angle_alpha   90.00
_cell.angle_beta   90.00
_cell.angle_gamma   90.00
#
_symmetry.space_group_name_H-M   'P 1'
#
loop_
_entity.id
_entity.type
_entity.pdbx_description
1 polymer ?
#
loop_
_entity_poly.entity_id
_entity_poly.type
_entity_poly.pdbx_seq_one_letter_code
_entity_poly.pdbx_strand_id
1 'polypeptide(L)'
;MAPKECTMCHTPRGILVRCQTDESGKWNFVCPGKCWQSVSGGVEDAKGLEGQYPHYRYGGMWKDRDADGPASAKKPRKVKERQKKEAAQRQAEVQAAESPDG
;
A
#
# COMPACT_ATOMS: atom_id res chain seq x y z
N MET A 1 -2.24 -5.87 18.81
CA MET A 1 -3.39 -5.58 17.92
C MET A 1 -3.70 -6.85 17.15
N ALA A 2 -4.96 -7.20 16.94
CA ALA A 2 -5.35 -8.51 16.44
C ALA A 2 -5.00 -8.69 14.95
N PRO A 3 -4.38 -9.81 14.55
CA PRO A 3 -4.19 -10.15 13.14
C PRO A 3 -5.53 -10.17 12.43
N LYS A 4 -5.57 -9.62 11.22
CA LYS A 4 -6.80 -9.62 10.42
C LYS A 4 -7.16 -11.07 10.09
N GLU A 5 -8.44 -11.39 10.22
CA GLU A 5 -8.93 -12.74 9.95
C GLU A 5 -9.28 -12.89 8.47
N CYS A 6 -9.02 -14.10 7.95
CA CYS A 6 -9.46 -14.45 6.62
C CYS A 6 -11.00 -14.53 6.57
N THR A 7 -11.62 -13.91 5.57
CA THR A 7 -13.09 -13.89 5.42
C THR A 7 -13.68 -15.27 5.13
N MET A 8 -12.88 -16.25 4.69
CA MET A 8 -13.34 -17.59 4.30
C MET A 8 -13.18 -18.62 5.43
N CYS A 9 -12.03 -18.62 6.10
CA CYS A 9 -11.71 -19.61 7.14
C CYS A 9 -11.60 -19.01 8.54
N HIS A 10 -11.85 -17.71 8.70
CA HIS A 10 -11.76 -16.95 9.94
C HIS A 10 -10.43 -17.14 10.70
N THR A 11 -9.40 -17.60 9.98
CA THR A 11 -8.11 -17.88 10.59
C THR A 11 -7.31 -16.58 10.63
N PRO A 12 -6.82 -16.17 11.81
CA PRO A 12 -5.93 -15.03 11.94
C PRO A 12 -4.58 -15.34 11.27
N ARG A 13 -4.17 -14.51 10.31
CA ARG A 13 -2.86 -14.64 9.64
C ARG A 13 -2.22 -13.26 9.48
N GLY A 14 -0.89 -13.20 9.58
CA GLY A 14 -0.13 -11.96 9.35
C GLY A 14 0.02 -11.59 7.87
N ILE A 15 -0.36 -12.48 6.95
CA ILE A 15 -0.30 -12.28 5.50
C ILE A 15 -1.61 -12.78 4.90
N LEU A 16 -2.29 -11.90 4.17
CA LEU A 16 -3.54 -12.17 3.46
C LEU A 16 -3.46 -11.58 2.05
N VAL A 17 -4.23 -12.13 1.13
CA VAL A 17 -4.42 -11.57 -0.21
C VAL A 17 -5.68 -10.73 -0.19
N ARG A 18 -5.61 -9.49 -0.68
CA ARG A 18 -6.78 -8.65 -0.89
C ARG A 18 -7.32 -8.93 -2.29
N CYS A 19 -8.57 -9.36 -2.40
CA CYS A 19 -9.22 -9.59 -3.69
C CYS A 19 -10.71 -9.20 -3.64
N GLN A 20 -11.26 -8.76 -4.77
CA GLN A 20 -12.70 -8.72 -5.00
C GLN A 20 -13.10 -10.01 -5.71
N THR A 21 -14.19 -10.62 -5.28
CA THR A 21 -14.72 -11.87 -5.84
C THR A 21 -16.12 -11.71 -6.43
N ASP A 22 -16.80 -10.63 -6.08
CA ASP A 22 -18.21 -10.38 -6.36
C ASP A 22 -18.39 -9.03 -7.06
N GLU A 23 -19.50 -8.87 -7.80
CA GLU A 23 -19.87 -7.60 -8.43
C GLU A 23 -20.11 -6.47 -7.40
N SER A 24 -20.35 -6.84 -6.14
CA SER A 24 -20.53 -5.90 -5.01
C SER A 24 -19.35 -4.93 -4.83
N GLY A 25 -18.20 -5.23 -5.43
CA GLY A 25 -17.01 -4.37 -5.36
C GLY A 25 -16.34 -4.37 -3.97
N LYS A 26 -16.74 -5.29 -3.09
CA LYS A 26 -16.21 -5.40 -1.73
C LYS A 26 -14.88 -6.13 -1.74
N TRP A 27 -13.89 -5.52 -1.09
CA TRP A 27 -12.57 -6.10 -0.90
C TRP A 27 -12.60 -7.13 0.23
N ASN A 28 -12.36 -8.39 -0.12
CA ASN A 28 -12.20 -9.50 0.80
C ASN A 28 -10.72 -9.76 1.09
N PHE A 29 -10.43 -10.34 2.26
CA PHE A 29 -9.08 -10.75 2.65
C PHE A 29 -9.03 -12.26 2.80
N VAL A 30 -8.23 -12.94 1.99
CA VAL A 30 -8.15 -14.40 1.94
C VAL A 30 -6.76 -14.91 2.26
N CYS A 31 -6.65 -16.09 2.88
CA CYS A 31 -5.34 -16.69 3.14
C CYS A 31 -4.63 -17.06 1.83
N PRO A 32 -3.33 -16.76 1.67
CA PRO A 32 -2.53 -17.33 0.58
C PRO A 32 -2.47 -18.86 0.76
N GLY A 33 -2.80 -19.60 -0.30
CA GLY A 33 -2.96 -21.06 -0.26
C GLY A 33 -4.41 -21.44 -0.54
N LYS A 34 -5.03 -22.24 0.35
CA LYS A 34 -6.33 -22.89 0.10
C LYS A 34 -7.48 -21.92 -0.17
N CYS A 35 -7.60 -20.86 0.64
CA CYS A 35 -8.71 -19.90 0.49
C CYS A 35 -8.56 -19.06 -0.79
N TRP A 36 -7.35 -18.58 -1.05
CA TRP A 36 -7.05 -17.86 -2.28
C TRP A 36 -7.25 -18.73 -3.53
N GLN A 37 -6.73 -19.96 -3.51
CA GLN A 37 -6.91 -20.92 -4.60
C GLN A 37 -8.40 -21.26 -4.83
N SER A 38 -9.22 -21.23 -3.80
CA SER A 38 -10.66 -21.44 -3.93
C SER A 38 -11.40 -20.27 -4.60
N VAL A 39 -10.88 -19.03 -4.47
CA VAL A 39 -11.52 -17.84 -5.07
C VAL A 39 -10.92 -17.42 -6.40
N SER A 40 -9.66 -17.76 -6.67
CA SER A 40 -8.97 -17.46 -7.93
C SER A 40 -8.83 -18.68 -8.85
N GLY A 41 -9.26 -19.86 -8.39
CA GLY A 41 -8.98 -21.14 -9.06
C GLY A 41 -7.50 -21.57 -8.97
N GLY A 42 -6.67 -20.88 -8.18
CA GLY A 42 -5.24 -21.15 -8.07
C GLY A 42 -4.38 -20.47 -9.13
N VAL A 43 -4.96 -19.53 -9.88
CA VAL A 43 -4.26 -18.78 -10.93
C VAL A 43 -4.13 -17.32 -10.51
N GLU A 44 -2.91 -16.79 -10.56
CA GLU A 44 -2.66 -15.36 -10.42
C GLU A 44 -3.40 -14.63 -11.55
N ASP A 45 -4.31 -13.72 -11.17
CA ASP A 45 -5.13 -12.89 -12.06
C ASP A 45 -6.26 -13.61 -12.83
N ALA A 46 -6.66 -14.83 -12.44
CA ALA A 46 -7.69 -15.59 -13.16
C ALA A 46 -7.42 -15.69 -14.68
N LYS A 47 -6.15 -15.65 -15.09
CA LYS A 47 -5.73 -15.68 -16.50
C LYS A 47 -6.15 -17.03 -17.10
N GLY A 48 -7.19 -17.02 -17.96
CA GLY A 48 -7.83 -18.22 -18.51
C GLY A 48 -9.10 -18.69 -17.79
N LEU A 49 -9.47 -18.06 -16.67
CA LEU A 49 -10.72 -18.24 -15.92
C LEU A 49 -11.57 -16.97 -15.90
N GLU A 50 -11.27 -16.01 -16.79
CA GLU A 50 -12.00 -14.73 -16.95
C GLU A 50 -13.51 -14.96 -17.19
N GLY A 51 -13.89 -16.07 -17.83
CA GLY A 51 -15.29 -16.47 -18.00
C GLY A 51 -15.98 -17.03 -16.75
N GLN A 52 -15.21 -17.43 -15.74
CA GLN A 52 -15.72 -18.06 -14.51
C GLN A 52 -15.70 -17.07 -13.33
N TYR A 53 -14.82 -16.07 -13.37
CA TYR A 53 -14.74 -15.01 -12.37
C TYR A 53 -14.64 -13.61 -13.01
N PRO A 54 -15.68 -13.13 -13.73
CA PRO A 54 -15.64 -11.87 -14.46
C PRO A 54 -15.43 -10.63 -13.57
N HIS A 55 -15.76 -10.74 -12.28
CA HIS A 55 -15.63 -9.65 -11.30
C HIS A 55 -14.41 -9.81 -10.40
N TYR A 56 -13.58 -10.84 -10.61
CA TYR A 56 -12.42 -11.04 -9.76
C TYR A 56 -11.37 -9.96 -10.02
N ARG A 57 -11.01 -9.21 -8.98
CA ARG A 57 -9.91 -8.24 -9.04
C ARG A 57 -8.90 -8.49 -7.94
N TYR A 58 -7.64 -8.64 -8.35
CA TYR A 58 -6.52 -8.69 -7.43
C TYR A 58 -6.19 -7.29 -6.88
N GLY A 59 -6.17 -7.16 -5.56
CA GLY A 59 -5.94 -5.91 -4.83
C GLY A 59 -4.60 -5.83 -4.13
N GLY A 60 -3.68 -6.76 -4.41
CA GLY A 60 -2.38 -6.84 -3.78
C GLY A 60 -2.33 -7.71 -2.51
N MET A 61 -1.12 -7.92 -2.03
CA MET A 61 -0.87 -8.68 -0.80
C MET A 61 -1.00 -7.75 0.41
N TRP A 62 -1.87 -8.10 1.35
CA TRP A 62 -2.00 -7.45 2.63
C TRP A 62 -1.12 -8.14 3.67
N LYS A 63 -0.29 -7.36 4.35
CA LYS A 63 0.56 -7.83 5.44
C LYS A 63 0.29 -6.96 6.66
N ASP A 64 0.36 -7.58 7.83
CA ASP A 64 0.23 -6.85 9.07
C ASP A 64 1.36 -5.81 9.18
N ARG A 65 0.98 -4.57 9.48
CA ARG A 65 1.85 -3.37 9.42
C ARG A 65 2.85 -3.31 10.57
N ASP A 66 3.00 -4.38 11.33
CA ASP A 66 4.00 -4.56 12.39
C ASP A 66 5.31 -5.18 11.84
N ALA A 67 5.26 -5.87 10.69
CA ALA A 67 6.45 -6.43 10.04
C ALA A 67 7.24 -5.39 9.22
N ASP A 68 6.59 -4.30 8.83
CA ASP A 68 7.23 -3.11 8.25
C ASP A 68 7.01 -2.00 9.26
N GLY A 69 8.01 -1.76 10.11
CA GLY A 69 7.97 -0.76 11.19
C GLY A 69 7.41 0.60 10.74
N PRO A 70 7.04 1.48 11.69
CA PRO A 70 6.14 2.61 11.47
C PRO A 70 6.48 3.36 10.19
N ALA A 71 5.64 3.18 9.15
CA ALA A 71 5.65 3.93 7.90
C ALA A 71 7.05 4.42 7.52
N SER A 72 7.80 3.56 6.83
CA SER A 72 8.99 3.88 6.06
C SER A 72 8.80 5.20 5.25
N ALA A 73 9.03 6.34 5.92
CA ALA A 73 9.08 7.70 5.38
C ALA A 73 9.40 8.75 6.46
N LYS A 74 9.94 8.41 7.64
CA LYS A 74 10.65 9.43 8.43
C LYS A 74 11.91 9.80 7.68
N LYS A 75 11.84 10.86 6.88
CA LYS A 75 12.98 11.44 6.15
C LYS A 75 14.15 11.57 7.13
N PRO A 76 15.33 11.02 6.81
CA PRO A 76 16.47 11.08 7.71
C PRO A 76 16.77 12.54 8.06
N ARG A 77 17.04 12.84 9.34
CA ARG A 77 17.25 14.21 9.85
C ARG A 77 18.21 15.02 8.98
N LYS A 78 19.29 14.39 8.53
CA LYS A 78 20.31 14.99 7.64
C LYS A 78 19.72 15.55 6.33
N VAL A 79 18.75 14.86 5.73
CA VAL A 79 18.08 15.33 4.51
C VAL A 79 17.14 16.50 4.81
N LYS A 80 16.43 16.46 5.94
CA LYS A 80 15.56 17.57 6.39
C LYS A 80 16.37 18.84 6.65
N GLU A 81 17.53 18.73 7.30
CA GLU A 81 18.40 19.88 7.61
C GLU A 81 19.01 20.50 6.36
N ARG A 82 19.50 19.67 5.43
CA ARG A 82 20.03 20.13 4.15
C ARG A 82 18.99 20.92 3.35
N GLN A 83 17.78 20.40 3.20
CA GLN A 83 16.71 21.12 2.47
C GLN A 83 16.29 22.42 3.15
N LYS A 84 16.28 22.47 4.49
CA LYS A 84 16.01 23.71 5.23
C LYS A 84 17.08 24.77 4.94
N LYS A 85 18.36 24.36 4.87
CA LYS A 85 19.48 25.27 4.59
C LYS A 85 19.43 25.78 3.14
N GLU A 86 19.15 24.90 2.18
CA GLU A 86 18.99 25.27 0.76
C GLU A 86 17.79 26.20 0.55
N ALA A 87 16.67 25.98 1.25
CA ALA A 87 15.51 26.87 1.19
C ALA A 87 15.79 28.25 1.79
N ALA A 88 16.47 28.32 2.94
CA ALA A 88 16.88 29.58 3.56
C ALA A 88 17.85 30.36 2.66
N GLN A 89 18.78 29.68 1.99
CA GLN A 89 19.70 30.31 1.04
C GLN A 89 18.97 30.89 -0.17
N ARG A 90 18.01 30.15 -0.75
CA ARG A 90 17.18 30.66 -1.85
C ARG A 90 16.34 31.87 -1.44
N GLN A 91 15.78 31.87 -0.23
CA GLN A 91 15.02 33.01 0.28
C GLN A 91 15.91 34.24 0.50
N ALA A 92 17.13 34.04 1.03
CA ALA A 92 18.08 35.14 1.19
C ALA A 92 18.54 35.72 -0.16
N GLU A 93 18.76 34.87 -1.17
CA GLU A 93 19.16 35.31 -2.52
C GLU A 93 18.02 36.09 -3.22
N VAL A 94 16.79 35.60 -3.11
CA VAL A 94 15.60 36.30 -3.62
C VAL A 94 15.39 37.65 -2.91
N GLN A 95 15.56 37.69 -1.59
CA GLN A 95 15.41 38.93 -0.81
C GLN A 95 16.53 39.96 -1.07
N ALA A 96 17.74 39.49 -1.39
CA ALA A 96 18.83 40.35 -1.86
C ALA A 96 18.60 40.87 -3.29
N ALA A 97 17.96 40.07 -4.16
CA ALA A 97 17.60 40.48 -5.52
C ALA A 97 16.37 41.41 -5.57
N GLU A 98 15.45 41.30 -4.60
CA GLU A 98 14.26 42.15 -4.44
C GLU A 98 14.53 43.47 -3.70
N SER A 99 15.80 43.82 -3.42
CA SER A 99 16.18 45.17 -2.98
C SER A 99 16.83 45.96 -4.14
N PRO A 100 16.07 46.41 -5.15
CA PRO A 100 16.53 47.51 -5.99
C PRO A 100 16.46 48.81 -5.18
N ASP A 101 17.64 49.38 -4.95
CA ASP A 101 18.00 50.80 -4.83
C ASP A 101 16.79 51.78 -4.83
N GLY A 102 16.65 52.52 -3.73
CA GLY A 102 15.85 53.75 -3.70
C GLY A 102 16.55 54.88 -4.43
#